data_AF-A0A6C0JWM4-F1
#
_entry.id   AF-A0A6C0JWM4-F1
#
_cell.length_a   1.000
_cell.length_b   1.000
_cell.length_c   1.000
_cell.angle_alpha   90.00
_cell.angle_beta   90.00
_cell.angle_gamma   90.00
#
_symmetry.space_group_name_H-M   'P 1'
#
loop_
_entity.id
_entity.type
_entity.pdbx_description
1 polymer ?
#
loop_
_entity_poly.entity_id
_entity_poly.type
_entity_poly.pdbx_seq_one_letter_code
_entity_poly.pdbx_strand_id
1 'polypeptide(L)'
;MFDHLNTLASSPFVLGIFLLIVNIGSRYITHELSADDDEYSQNILFRRVAIFAACFVGTRDLVVSFLLTAAFVVIAGGLFRGKGPFSKEGMQNKDIRASAGLLSVDHPAYSEEKPMFT
;
A
#
# COMPACT_ATOMS: atom_id res chain seq x y z
N MET A 1 8.43 34.06 -7.46
CA MET A 1 7.26 33.15 -7.52
C MET A 1 7.51 31.88 -6.70
N PHE A 2 8.68 31.25 -6.82
CA PHE A 2 9.10 30.16 -5.93
C PHE A 2 9.38 30.62 -4.49
N ASP A 3 9.69 31.91 -4.28
CA ASP A 3 10.05 32.46 -2.96
C ASP A 3 8.88 32.38 -1.96
N HIS A 4 7.64 32.61 -2.41
CA HIS A 4 6.44 32.48 -1.59
C HIS A 4 6.16 31.03 -1.18
N LEU A 5 6.47 30.07 -2.06
CA LEU A 5 6.36 28.64 -1.72
C LEU A 5 7.40 28.25 -0.67
N ASN A 6 8.62 28.77 -0.79
CA ASN A 6 9.69 28.53 0.18
C ASN A 6 9.39 29.16 1.54
N THR A 7 8.83 30.39 1.57
CA THR A 7 8.43 31.01 2.84
C THR A 7 7.31 30.24 3.52
N LEU A 8 6.34 29.73 2.75
CA LEU A 8 5.24 28.93 3.28
C LEU A 8 5.70 27.57 3.78
N ALA A 9 6.60 26.89 3.05
CA ALA A 9 7.15 25.61 3.45
C ALA A 9 8.08 25.71 4.67
N SER A 10 8.73 26.87 4.86
CA SER A 10 9.56 27.17 6.02
C SER A 10 8.77 27.53 7.28
N SER A 11 7.46 27.77 7.15
CA SER A 11 6.62 28.18 8.28
C SER A 11 6.50 27.05 9.32
N PRO A 12 6.76 27.33 10.61
CA PRO A 12 6.62 26.33 11.67
C PRO A 12 5.18 25.81 11.81
N PHE A 13 4.18 26.61 11.41
CA PHE A 13 2.78 26.18 11.42
C PHE A 13 2.51 25.11 10.37
N VAL A 14 3.02 25.29 9.15
CA VAL A 14 2.89 24.31 8.07
C VAL A 14 3.62 23.02 8.44
N LEU A 15 4.85 23.13 8.94
CA LEU A 15 5.59 22.00 9.51
C LEU A 15 4.80 21.26 10.59
N GLY A 16 4.17 21.99 11.52
CA GLY A 16 3.33 21.43 12.57
C GLY A 16 2.12 20.65 12.03
N ILE A 17 1.40 21.18 11.04
CA ILE A 17 0.28 20.49 10.38
C ILE A 17 0.76 19.18 9.75
N PHE A 18 1.85 19.22 9.00
CA PHE A 18 2.40 18.01 8.38
C PHE A 18 2.89 16.99 9.42
N LEU A 19 3.40 17.44 10.56
CA LEU A 19 3.77 16.56 11.69
C LEU A 19 2.56 15.83 12.29
N LEU A 20 1.40 16.49 12.38
CA LEU A 20 0.14 15.84 12.78
C LEU A 20 -0.36 14.85 11.73
N ILE A 21 -0.29 15.23 10.44
CA ILE A 21 -0.66 14.34 9.34
C ILE A 21 0.21 13.08 9.34
N VAL A 22 1.52 13.20 9.59
CA VAL A 22 2.43 12.05 9.68
C VAL A 22 2.07 11.14 10.85
N ASN A 23 1.71 11.69 12.00
CA ASN A 23 1.28 10.90 13.16
C ASN A 23 0.07 10.02 12.83
N ILE A 24 -0.98 10.63 12.26
CA ILE A 24 -2.20 9.93 11.81
C ILE A 24 -1.90 8.99 10.64
N GLY A 25 -0.98 9.42 9.77
CA GLY A 25 -0.52 8.77 8.55
C GLY A 25 0.34 7.53 8.76
N SER A 26 0.89 7.34 9.97
CA SER A 26 1.88 6.31 10.26
C SER A 26 1.42 4.88 9.92
N ARG A 27 0.17 4.54 10.23
CA ARG A 27 -0.46 3.26 9.85
C ARG A 27 -0.58 3.09 8.32
N TYR A 28 -0.78 4.17 7.59
CA TYR A 28 -0.94 4.13 6.14
C TYR A 28 0.41 3.94 5.45
N ILE A 29 1.50 4.47 6.01
CA ILE A 29 2.86 4.27 5.49
C ILE A 29 3.23 2.77 5.51
N THR A 30 2.92 2.06 6.60
CA THR A 30 3.21 0.61 6.69
C THR A 30 2.38 -0.21 5.70
N HIS A 31 1.15 0.20 5.42
CA HIS A 31 0.30 -0.46 4.42
C HIS A 31 0.84 -0.32 2.97
N GLU A 32 1.66 0.69 2.66
CA GLU A 32 2.27 0.82 1.32
C GLU A 32 3.31 -0.28 1.06
N LEU A 33 3.93 -0.80 2.13
CA LEU A 33 4.92 -1.86 2.10
C LEU A 33 4.30 -3.26 2.22
N SER A 34 3.00 -3.35 2.47
CA SER A 34 2.31 -4.63 2.57
C SER A 34 2.29 -5.35 1.21
N ALA A 35 2.51 -6.66 1.23
CA ALA A 35 2.50 -7.51 0.03
C ALA A 35 1.08 -7.99 -0.34
N ASP A 36 0.08 -7.67 0.49
CA ASP A 36 -1.32 -7.98 0.25
C ASP A 36 -1.99 -6.93 -0.63
N ASP A 37 -2.44 -7.36 -1.81
CA ASP A 37 -2.98 -6.46 -2.83
C ASP A 37 -4.35 -5.90 -2.45
N ASP A 38 -5.17 -6.66 -1.72
CA ASP A 38 -6.48 -6.21 -1.23
C ASP A 38 -6.32 -5.07 -0.21
N GLU A 39 -5.34 -5.18 0.68
CA GLU A 39 -5.01 -4.15 1.65
C GLU A 39 -4.27 -2.97 0.98
N TYR A 40 -3.46 -3.25 -0.04
CA TYR A 40 -2.80 -2.23 -0.87
C TYR A 40 -3.79 -1.44 -1.75
N SER A 41 -4.89 -2.02 -2.22
CA SER A 41 -5.85 -1.28 -3.05
C SER A 41 -6.65 -0.27 -2.22
N GLN A 42 -6.96 -0.63 -0.98
CA GLN A 42 -7.72 0.24 -0.08
C GLN A 42 -6.91 1.45 0.35
N ASN A 43 -7.49 2.65 0.30
CA ASN A 43 -6.91 3.91 0.81
C ASN A 43 -5.63 4.43 0.10
N ILE A 44 -5.50 4.24 -1.21
CA ILE A 44 -4.33 4.68 -2.01
C ILE A 44 -4.00 6.18 -1.86
N LEU A 45 -5.03 7.03 -1.74
CA LEU A 45 -4.83 8.49 -1.62
C LEU A 45 -4.24 8.85 -0.26
N PHE A 46 -4.75 8.27 0.83
CA PHE A 46 -4.25 8.52 2.18
C PHE A 46 -2.80 8.09 2.36
N ARG A 47 -2.39 6.96 1.75
CA ARG A 47 -0.99 6.53 1.74
C ARG A 47 -0.07 7.52 1.06
N ARG A 48 -0.41 7.96 -0.15
CA ARG A 48 0.40 8.94 -0.91
C ARG A 48 0.53 10.26 -0.17
N VAL A 49 -0.54 10.72 0.47
CA VAL A 49 -0.52 11.94 1.31
C VAL A 49 0.36 11.74 2.55
N ALA A 50 0.31 10.58 3.21
CA ALA A 50 1.12 10.30 4.39
C ALA A 50 2.62 10.22 4.06
N ILE A 51 2.99 9.56 2.97
CA ILE A 51 4.38 9.48 2.49
C ILE A 51 4.88 10.88 2.08
N PHE A 52 4.05 11.62 1.33
CA PHE A 52 4.37 12.99 0.96
C PHE A 52 4.59 13.88 2.17
N ALA A 53 3.73 13.77 3.19
CA ALA A 53 3.86 14.50 4.43
C ALA A 53 5.17 14.16 5.15
N ALA A 54 5.55 12.88 5.21
CA ALA A 54 6.82 12.46 5.81
C ALA A 54 8.03 13.01 5.06
N CYS A 55 8.04 12.93 3.73
CA CYS A 55 9.09 13.50 2.89
C CYS A 55 9.16 15.02 3.05
N PHE A 56 8.02 15.70 3.09
CA PHE A 56 7.93 17.16 3.23
C PHE A 56 8.47 17.66 4.57
N VAL A 57 8.18 16.98 5.69
CA VAL A 57 8.75 17.33 7.00
C VAL A 57 10.28 17.23 6.98
N GLY A 58 10.83 16.24 6.28
CA GLY A 58 12.27 16.04 6.15
C GLY A 58 12.98 17.02 5.21
N THR A 59 12.35 17.42 4.11
CA THR A 59 12.97 18.28 3.08
C THR A 59 12.62 19.75 3.18
N ARG A 60 11.46 20.10 3.75
CA ARG A 60 10.91 21.47 3.84
C ARG A 60 10.79 22.17 2.48
N ASP A 61 10.66 21.39 1.40
CA ASP A 61 10.49 21.88 0.04
C ASP A 61 9.42 21.03 -0.67
N LEU A 62 8.40 21.68 -1.23
CA LEU A 62 7.29 21.04 -1.93
C LEU A 62 7.73 20.30 -3.20
N VAL A 63 8.71 20.82 -3.94
CA VAL A 63 9.16 20.23 -5.20
C VAL A 63 9.99 18.99 -4.92
N VAL A 64 10.93 19.10 -3.98
CA VAL A 64 11.79 17.98 -3.59
C VAL A 64 10.96 16.87 -2.94
N SER A 65 10.01 17.22 -2.06
CA SER A 65 9.16 16.21 -1.40
C SER A 65 8.29 15.44 -2.38
N PHE A 66 7.78 16.10 -3.43
CA PHE A 66 6.99 15.44 -4.47
C PHE A 66 7.83 14.46 -5.29
N LEU A 67 9.03 14.89 -5.69
CA LEU A 67 9.98 14.05 -6.44
C LEU A 67 10.42 12.85 -5.60
N LEU A 68 10.69 13.05 -4.32
CA LEU A 68 11.08 12.00 -3.40
C LEU A 68 9.94 11.00 -3.16
N THR A 69 8.69 11.48 -3.07
CA THR A 69 7.50 10.62 -2.96
C THR A 69 7.33 9.77 -4.22
N ALA A 70 7.51 10.35 -5.41
CA ALA A 70 7.44 9.60 -6.66
C ALA A 70 8.51 8.50 -6.72
N ALA A 71 9.76 8.83 -6.36
CA ALA A 71 10.85 7.85 -6.26
C ALA A 71 10.53 6.74 -5.26
N PHE A 72 10.00 7.08 -4.09
CA PHE A 72 9.58 6.10 -3.08
C PHE A 72 8.50 5.17 -3.60
N VAL A 73 7.45 5.66 -4.26
CA VAL A 73 6.36 4.82 -4.77
C VAL A 73 6.88 3.85 -5.84
N VAL A 74 7.79 4.29 -6.71
CA VAL A 74 8.38 3.41 -7.74
C VAL A 74 9.21 2.30 -7.09
N ILE A 75 10.05 2.64 -6.10
CA ILE A 75 10.86 1.65 -5.38
C ILE A 75 9.97 0.72 -4.56
N ALA A 76 9.00 1.26 -3.84
CA ALA A 76 8.11 0.49 -2.98
C ALA A 76 7.26 -0.49 -3.80
N GLY A 77 6.70 0.00 -4.91
CA GLY A 77 5.94 -0.81 -5.86
C GLY A 77 6.79 -1.85 -6.59
N GLY A 78 8.06 -1.57 -6.88
CA GLY A 78 8.95 -2.51 -7.57
C GLY A 78 9.60 -3.55 -6.67
N LEU A 79 9.99 -3.18 -5.45
CA LEU A 79 10.79 -4.02 -4.56
C LEU A 79 9.94 -4.91 -3.65
N PHE A 80 8.80 -4.42 -3.16
CA PHE A 80 7.98 -5.15 -2.17
C PHE A 80 6.82 -5.93 -2.78
N ARG A 81 6.47 -5.72 -4.07
CA ARG A 81 5.55 -6.61 -4.78
C ARG A 81 6.25 -7.91 -5.21
N GLY A 82 6.44 -8.80 -4.26
CA GLY A 82 7.13 -10.08 -4.44
C GLY A 82 6.40 -11.14 -5.29
N LYS A 83 5.18 -10.89 -5.79
CA LYS A 83 4.42 -11.85 -6.63
C LYS A 83 3.60 -11.08 -7.66
N GLY A 84 3.89 -11.29 -8.95
CA GLY A 84 3.09 -10.70 -10.03
C GLY A 84 1.64 -11.21 -10.01
N PRO A 85 0.67 -10.44 -10.53
CA PRO A 85 -0.75 -10.79 -10.54
C PRO A 85 -1.02 -12.20 -11.07
N PHE A 86 -0.31 -12.60 -12.13
CA PHE A 86 -0.40 -13.93 -12.74
C PHE A 86 -0.09 -15.11 -11.79
N SER A 87 0.79 -14.92 -10.79
CA SER A 87 1.11 -15.96 -9.81
C SER A 87 0.01 -16.13 -8.75
N LYS A 88 -0.78 -15.09 -8.50
CA LYS A 88 -1.88 -15.10 -7.52
C LYS A 88 -3.20 -15.53 -8.18
N GLU A 89 -3.41 -15.14 -9.43
CA GLU A 89 -4.54 -15.59 -10.25
C GLU A 89 -4.60 -17.12 -10.37
N GLY A 90 -3.47 -17.80 -10.49
CA GLY A 90 -3.41 -19.26 -10.48
C GLY A 90 -3.88 -19.91 -9.18
N MET A 91 -3.92 -19.18 -8.05
CA MET A 91 -4.42 -19.66 -6.77
C MET A 91 -5.86 -19.22 -6.47
N GLN A 92 -6.39 -18.18 -7.10
CA GLN A 92 -7.77 -17.72 -6.89
C GLN A 92 -8.72 -18.19 -8.00
N ASN A 93 -8.24 -18.30 -9.24
CA ASN A 93 -9.07 -18.65 -10.37
C ASN A 93 -9.31 -20.16 -10.41
N LYS A 94 -10.58 -20.56 -10.23
CA LYS A 94 -11.00 -21.96 -10.21
C LYS A 94 -10.66 -22.70 -11.51
N ASP A 95 -10.74 -22.04 -12.66
CA ASP A 95 -10.49 -22.65 -13.97
C ASP A 95 -9.00 -22.96 -14.17
N ILE A 96 -8.13 -22.03 -13.75
CA ILE A 96 -6.68 -22.23 -13.82
C ILE A 96 -6.24 -23.31 -12.82
N ARG A 97 -6.82 -23.33 -11.61
CA ARG A 97 -6.61 -24.40 -10.62
C ARG A 97 -7.08 -25.76 -11.09
N ALA A 98 -8.21 -25.81 -11.82
CA ALA A 98 -8.72 -27.02 -12.44
C ALA A 98 -7.74 -27.57 -13.47
N SER A 99 -7.22 -26.68 -14.34
CA SER A 99 -6.23 -27.06 -15.36
C SER A 99 -4.89 -27.53 -14.78
N ALA A 100 -4.55 -27.10 -13.56
CA ALA A 100 -3.37 -27.53 -12.82
C ALA A 100 -3.58 -28.78 -11.95
N GLY A 101 -4.80 -29.36 -11.91
CA GLY A 101 -5.10 -30.57 -11.13
C GLY A 101 -5.17 -30.37 -9.61
N LEU A 102 -5.26 -29.14 -9.12
CA LEU A 102 -5.23 -28.82 -7.69
C LEU A 102 -6.60 -28.90 -6.99
N LEU A 103 -7.69 -29.04 -7.76
CA LEU A 103 -9.07 -29.07 -7.21
C LEU A 103 -9.35 -30.26 -6.29
N SER A 104 -8.65 -31.38 -6.45
CA SER A 104 -8.83 -32.55 -5.58
C SER A 104 -8.19 -32.40 -4.20
N VAL A 105 -7.45 -31.32 -3.97
CA VAL A 105 -6.78 -31.05 -2.68
C VAL A 105 -7.59 -30.07 -1.83
N ASP A 106 -8.60 -29.41 -2.41
CA ASP A 106 -9.50 -28.47 -1.74
C ASP A 106 -10.70 -29.15 -1.06
N HIS A 107 -10.71 -30.47 -0.96
CA HIS A 107 -11.78 -31.17 -0.25
C HIS A 107 -11.86 -30.65 1.19
N PRO A 108 -13.05 -30.20 1.65
CA PRO A 108 -13.19 -29.72 3.02
C PRO A 108 -12.70 -30.79 4.00
N ALA A 109 -12.18 -30.38 5.16
CA ALA A 109 -11.72 -31.29 6.20
C ALA A 109 -12.84 -32.17 6.81
N TYR A 110 -14.04 -32.09 6.24
CA TYR A 110 -15.25 -32.78 6.64
C TYR A 110 -15.97 -33.32 5.41
N SER A 111 -16.61 -34.50 5.53
CA SER A 111 -17.36 -35.11 4.43
C SER A 111 -18.72 -34.43 4.23
N GLU A 112 -18.99 -33.90 3.04
CA GLU A 112 -20.29 -33.28 2.73
C GLU A 112 -21.49 -34.24 2.85
N GLU A 113 -21.24 -35.56 2.83
CA GLU A 113 -22.27 -36.60 2.89
C GLU A 113 -22.97 -36.73 4.25
N LYS A 114 -22.45 -36.11 5.31
CA LYS A 114 -23.02 -36.21 6.67
C LYS A 114 -23.27 -34.83 7.24
N PRO A 115 -24.29 -34.63 8.10
CA PRO A 115 -24.45 -33.38 8.83
C PRO A 115 -23.40 -33.29 9.95
N MET A 116 -22.76 -32.11 10.09
CA MET A 116 -21.71 -31.83 11.09
C MET A 116 -22.17 -32.09 12.53
N PHE A 117 -23.47 -31.96 12.78
CA PHE A 117 -24.08 -32.22 14.08
C PHE A 117 -25.36 -33.01 13.86
N THR A 118 -25.53 -34.07 14.66
CA THR A 118 -26.76 -34.86 14.78
C THR A 118 -27.43 -34.52 16.10
#